data_AF-A0A6G0YH08-F1
#
_entry.id   AF-A0A6G0YH08-F1
#
_cell.length_a   1.000
_cell.length_b   1.000
_cell.length_c   1.000
_cell.angle_alpha   90.00
_cell.angle_beta   90.00
_cell.angle_gamma   90.00
#
_symmetry.space_group_name_H-M   'P 1'
#
loop_
_entity.id
_entity.type
_entity.pdbx_description
1 polymer ?
#
loop_
_entity_poly.entity_id
_entity_poly.type
_entity_poly.pdbx_seq_one_letter_code
_entity_poly.pdbx_strand_id
1 'polypeptide(L)'
;GLRKAFRNIPGVDLINIRKLNLLHLAPGGHVGRFIIWTQSAFQKLDSLYGTWDKKATLKSGYNLPFPKMSNTDLTRILKSDELKKYLPAQRTGSVRRTRKLNPLRHVRTMLRLNPYIAVQKRVASNENKLRTLARETYLAKKEGRPTTEKGEKLLKRFINEKKMLRAAKIKAKKVIAVKGLREIHEKKLEEYRKRLAARGGAPPTKKCKKQLPKPKPKAEVKKPAPATKAAPKAKSTGKAKA
;
A
#
# COMPACT_ATOMS: atom_id res chain seq x y z
N GLY A 1 -79.61 16.15 21.21
CA GLY A 1 -79.05 17.50 21.43
C GLY A 1 -77.58 17.67 21.05
N LEU A 2 -76.75 16.62 21.02
CA LEU A 2 -75.28 16.74 20.96
C LEU A 2 -74.73 17.62 19.81
N ARG A 3 -75.32 17.52 18.61
CA ARG A 3 -74.93 18.39 17.48
C ARG A 3 -75.16 19.88 17.70
N LYS A 4 -76.22 20.27 18.41
CA LYS A 4 -76.52 21.69 18.66
C LYS A 4 -75.60 22.28 19.72
N ALA A 5 -75.27 21.48 20.75
CA ALA A 5 -74.44 21.93 21.86
C ALA A 5 -72.98 22.22 21.44
N PHE A 6 -72.37 21.33 20.65
CA PHE A 6 -70.94 21.42 20.34
C PHE A 6 -70.62 22.15 19.03
N ARG A 7 -71.60 22.48 18.18
CA ARG A 7 -71.34 23.12 16.87
C ARG A 7 -70.76 24.54 16.99
N ASN A 8 -71.03 25.25 18.09
CA ASN A 8 -70.56 26.62 18.28
C ASN A 8 -69.18 26.72 18.96
N ILE A 9 -68.54 25.59 19.27
CA ILE A 9 -67.23 25.58 19.93
C ILE A 9 -66.16 25.50 18.83
N PRO A 10 -65.27 26.51 18.72
CA PRO A 10 -64.22 26.50 17.69
C PRO A 10 -63.25 25.33 17.90
N GLY A 11 -62.85 24.66 16.81
CA GLY A 11 -61.93 23.53 16.84
C GLY A 11 -62.54 22.18 17.20
N VAL A 12 -63.87 22.12 17.44
CA VAL A 12 -64.59 20.88 17.76
C VAL A 12 -65.43 20.43 16.57
N ASP A 13 -65.18 19.21 16.09
CA ASP A 13 -65.99 18.57 15.06
C ASP A 13 -66.81 17.40 15.64
N LEU A 14 -67.98 17.15 15.04
CA LEU A 14 -68.88 16.07 15.45
C LEU A 14 -69.14 15.13 14.29
N ILE A 15 -69.01 13.83 14.53
CA ILE A 15 -69.16 12.79 13.51
C ILE A 15 -70.03 11.66 14.05
N ASN A 16 -70.86 11.09 13.18
CA ASN A 16 -71.60 9.86 13.49
C ASN A 16 -70.77 8.63 13.11
N ILE A 17 -70.72 7.63 13.99
CA ILE A 17 -69.95 6.39 13.80
C ILE A 17 -70.24 5.65 12.47
N ARG A 18 -71.49 5.69 12.00
CA ARG A 18 -71.88 5.04 10.74
C ARG A 18 -71.30 5.73 9.51
N LYS A 19 -70.89 7.00 9.65
CA LYS A 19 -70.35 7.86 8.59
C LYS A 19 -68.99 8.44 9.01
N LEU A 20 -68.10 7.57 9.49
CA LEU A 20 -66.73 7.94 9.83
C LEU A 20 -65.96 8.29 8.55
N ASN A 21 -65.61 9.56 8.41
CA ASN A 21 -64.86 10.07 7.26
C ASN A 21 -63.39 10.26 7.61
N LEU A 22 -62.52 9.90 6.68
CA LEU A 22 -61.07 10.04 6.82
C LEU A 22 -60.64 11.50 6.99
N LEU A 23 -61.27 12.45 6.27
CA LEU A 23 -60.91 13.87 6.30
C LEU A 23 -61.03 14.49 7.70
N HIS A 24 -61.99 14.04 8.48
CA HIS A 24 -62.13 14.51 9.85
C HIS A 24 -61.25 13.74 10.83
N LEU A 25 -60.93 12.46 10.58
CA LEU A 25 -60.02 11.69 11.46
C LEU A 25 -58.55 12.08 11.26
N ALA A 26 -58.16 12.38 10.02
CA ALA A 26 -56.81 12.73 9.61
C ALA A 26 -56.83 13.99 8.72
N PRO A 27 -57.11 15.18 9.29
CA PRO A 27 -57.09 16.43 8.54
C PRO A 27 -55.68 16.66 7.96
N GLY A 28 -55.60 16.96 6.67
CA GLY A 28 -54.33 17.09 5.95
C GLY A 28 -53.51 15.79 5.88
N GLY A 29 -54.11 14.63 6.13
CA GLY A 29 -53.44 13.33 6.04
C GLY A 29 -52.63 12.91 7.28
N HIS A 30 -52.67 13.68 8.37
CA HIS A 30 -51.94 13.36 9.60
C HIS A 30 -52.80 12.49 10.52
N VAL A 31 -52.29 11.33 10.94
CA VAL A 31 -52.96 10.48 11.93
C VAL A 31 -52.75 11.01 13.36
N GLY A 32 -53.66 10.70 14.28
CA GLY A 32 -53.53 11.06 15.70
C GLY A 32 -54.39 12.24 16.16
N ARG A 33 -55.55 12.48 15.52
CA ARG A 33 -56.53 13.45 16.03
C ARG A 33 -57.04 13.03 17.41
N PHE A 34 -57.16 13.99 18.33
CA PHE A 34 -57.80 13.75 19.63
C PHE A 34 -59.31 13.53 19.43
N ILE A 35 -59.77 12.30 19.71
CA ILE A 35 -61.15 11.86 19.50
C ILE A 35 -61.73 11.42 20.84
N ILE A 36 -62.91 11.94 21.16
CA ILE A 36 -63.70 11.55 22.33
C ILE A 36 -64.88 10.70 21.84
N TRP A 37 -65.01 9.50 22.40
CA TRP A 37 -66.08 8.56 22.06
C TRP A 37 -67.16 8.54 23.14
N THR A 38 -68.43 8.48 22.74
CA THR A 38 -69.50 8.05 23.65
C THR A 38 -69.50 6.52 23.75
N GLN A 39 -69.91 5.97 24.89
CA GLN A 39 -69.91 4.52 25.14
C GLN A 39 -70.62 3.73 24.03
N SER A 40 -71.81 4.18 23.63
CA SER A 40 -72.60 3.51 22.58
C SER A 40 -71.99 3.64 21.18
N ALA A 41 -71.21 4.68 20.91
CA ALA A 41 -70.47 4.81 19.66
C ALA A 41 -69.27 3.85 19.63
N PHE A 42 -68.56 3.71 20.76
CA PHE A 42 -67.41 2.81 20.88
C PHE A 42 -67.81 1.34 20.72
N GLN A 43 -68.92 0.91 21.34
CA GLN A 43 -69.45 -0.45 21.18
C GLN A 43 -69.86 -0.77 19.73
N LYS A 44 -70.36 0.23 18.98
CA LYS A 44 -70.77 0.05 17.58
C LYS A 44 -69.60 -0.10 16.61
N LEU A 45 -68.38 0.28 16.97
CA LEU A 45 -67.20 0.12 16.12
C LEU A 45 -66.92 -1.36 15.82
N ASP A 46 -67.07 -2.21 16.84
CA ASP A 46 -66.84 -3.66 16.71
C ASP A 46 -67.81 -4.28 15.70
N SER A 47 -69.09 -3.89 15.72
CA SER A 47 -70.06 -4.34 14.71
C SER A 47 -69.78 -3.77 13.31
N LEU A 48 -69.20 -2.56 13.22
CA LEU A 48 -69.00 -1.86 11.96
C LEU A 48 -67.75 -2.30 11.21
N TYR A 49 -66.67 -2.60 11.92
CA TYR A 49 -65.40 -3.01 11.33
C TYR A 49 -65.04 -4.48 11.63
N GLY A 50 -65.53 -5.04 12.73
CA GLY A 50 -65.13 -6.37 13.20
C GLY A 50 -63.80 -6.35 13.97
N THR A 51 -63.31 -7.56 14.25
CA THR A 51 -61.95 -7.81 14.73
C THR A 51 -61.19 -8.60 13.66
N TRP A 52 -59.91 -8.93 13.90
CA TRP A 52 -59.19 -9.81 12.97
C TRP A 52 -59.81 -11.22 12.89
N ASP A 53 -60.44 -11.69 13.97
CA ASP A 53 -61.08 -13.01 14.05
C ASP A 53 -62.53 -13.01 13.56
N LYS A 54 -63.27 -11.92 13.83
CA LYS A 54 -64.70 -11.79 13.52
C LYS A 54 -64.93 -10.73 12.44
N LYS A 55 -65.53 -11.13 11.31
CA LYS A 55 -65.88 -10.23 10.21
C LYS A 55 -66.89 -9.15 10.63
N ALA A 56 -66.89 -8.03 9.92
CA ALA A 56 -67.86 -6.95 10.13
C ALA A 56 -69.31 -7.41 9.85
N THR A 57 -70.26 -6.98 10.68
CA THR A 57 -71.69 -7.28 10.48
C THR A 57 -72.39 -6.21 9.65
N LEU A 58 -72.04 -4.94 9.86
CA LEU A 58 -72.68 -3.82 9.17
C LEU A 58 -72.07 -3.49 7.81
N LYS A 59 -70.80 -3.87 7.58
CA LYS A 59 -70.11 -3.70 6.29
C LYS A 59 -69.95 -5.04 5.61
N SER A 60 -70.74 -5.28 4.58
CA SER A 60 -70.70 -6.52 3.81
C SER A 60 -69.32 -6.72 3.17
N GLY A 61 -68.78 -7.93 3.30
CA GLY A 61 -67.50 -8.33 2.69
C GLY A 61 -66.24 -7.66 3.26
N TYR A 62 -66.35 -6.89 4.35
CA TYR A 62 -65.22 -6.20 4.95
C TYR A 62 -64.58 -7.01 6.10
N ASN A 63 -63.26 -7.03 6.12
CA ASN A 63 -62.45 -7.50 7.25
C ASN A 63 -61.26 -6.55 7.46
N LEU A 64 -60.70 -6.52 8.68
CA LEU A 64 -59.51 -5.73 8.95
C LEU A 64 -58.30 -6.27 8.17
N PRO A 65 -57.42 -5.38 7.66
CA PRO A 65 -56.16 -5.81 7.08
C PRO A 65 -55.27 -6.46 8.17
N PHE A 66 -54.62 -7.57 7.81
CA PHE A 66 -53.64 -8.19 8.68
C PHE A 66 -52.36 -7.34 8.71
N PRO A 67 -51.79 -7.07 9.90
CA PRO A 67 -50.51 -6.40 9.98
C PRO A 67 -49.42 -7.29 9.36
N LYS A 68 -48.54 -6.71 8.55
CA LYS A 68 -47.42 -7.45 7.91
C LYS A 68 -46.43 -8.01 8.93
N MET A 69 -46.35 -7.40 10.11
CA MET A 69 -45.54 -7.85 11.24
C MET A 69 -46.45 -8.05 12.45
N SER A 70 -46.35 -9.22 13.09
CA SER A 70 -47.12 -9.51 14.30
C SER A 70 -46.64 -8.66 15.49
N ASN A 71 -45.32 -8.58 15.71
CA ASN A 71 -44.71 -7.70 16.71
C ASN A 71 -43.96 -6.56 16.00
N THR A 72 -44.29 -5.30 16.33
CA THR A 72 -43.66 -4.11 15.77
C THR A 72 -42.41 -3.66 16.52
N ASP A 73 -42.17 -4.17 17.74
CA ASP A 73 -40.98 -3.82 18.52
C ASP A 73 -39.76 -4.58 18.01
N LEU A 74 -39.10 -3.95 17.03
CA LEU A 74 -37.84 -4.41 16.46
C LEU A 74 -36.73 -4.49 17.50
N THR A 75 -36.72 -3.60 18.50
CA THR A 75 -35.64 -3.57 19.49
C THR A 75 -35.68 -4.80 20.37
N ARG A 76 -36.88 -5.25 20.76
CA ARG A 76 -37.09 -6.49 21.49
C ARG A 76 -36.70 -7.70 20.66
N ILE A 77 -37.13 -7.76 19.40
CA ILE A 77 -36.78 -8.88 18.48
C ILE A 77 -35.27 -8.96 18.32
N LEU A 78 -34.59 -7.85 17.98
CA LEU A 78 -33.14 -7.82 17.77
C LEU A 78 -32.32 -8.13 19.04
N LYS A 79 -32.86 -7.79 20.21
CA LYS A 79 -32.21 -8.05 21.50
C LYS A 79 -32.60 -9.38 22.14
N SER A 80 -33.43 -10.18 21.47
CA SER A 80 -33.85 -11.51 21.94
C SER A 80 -32.65 -12.46 22.03
N ASP A 81 -32.67 -13.36 23.01
CA ASP A 81 -31.56 -14.28 23.25
C ASP A 81 -31.46 -15.33 22.14
N GLU A 82 -32.60 -15.67 21.53
CA GLU A 82 -32.71 -16.55 20.39
C GLU A 82 -31.91 -16.02 19.20
N LEU A 83 -32.03 -14.73 18.87
CA LEU A 83 -31.24 -14.12 17.80
C LEU A 83 -29.78 -13.90 18.21
N LYS A 84 -29.53 -13.42 19.44
CA LYS A 84 -28.18 -13.16 19.92
C LYS A 84 -27.30 -14.41 19.96
N LYS A 85 -27.89 -15.59 20.21
CA LYS A 85 -27.17 -16.86 20.22
C LYS A 85 -26.49 -17.17 18.87
N TYR A 86 -27.11 -16.77 17.76
CA TYR A 86 -26.58 -17.02 16.41
C TYR A 86 -25.76 -15.86 15.85
N LEU A 87 -25.89 -14.65 16.41
CA LEU A 87 -25.20 -13.47 15.91
C LEU A 87 -23.73 -13.46 16.36
N PRO A 88 -22.77 -13.19 15.47
CA PRO A 88 -21.38 -12.99 15.88
C PRO A 88 -21.23 -11.73 16.74
N ALA A 89 -20.17 -11.69 17.54
CA ALA A 89 -19.82 -10.51 18.32
C ALA A 89 -19.70 -9.26 17.43
N GLN A 90 -20.23 -8.13 17.92
CA GLN A 90 -20.18 -6.87 17.20
C GLN A 90 -18.72 -6.45 16.96
N ARG A 91 -18.38 -6.14 15.71
CA ARG A 91 -17.04 -5.63 15.35
C ARG A 91 -16.95 -4.18 15.81
N THR A 92 -16.23 -3.96 16.91
CA THR A 92 -15.97 -2.63 17.46
C THR A 92 -14.67 -2.10 16.87
N GLY A 93 -14.78 -1.23 15.87
CA GLY A 93 -13.61 -0.60 15.27
C GLY A 93 -13.95 0.16 14.02
N SER A 94 -13.48 1.41 13.94
CA SER A 94 -13.52 2.18 12.70
C SER A 94 -12.11 2.17 12.09
N VAL A 95 -11.97 1.64 10.87
CA VAL A 95 -10.72 1.74 10.13
C VAL A 95 -10.61 3.17 9.60
N ARG A 96 -9.81 4.00 10.29
CA ARG A 96 -9.53 5.36 9.83
C ARG A 96 -8.45 5.33 8.75
N ARG A 97 -8.65 6.09 7.68
CA ARG A 97 -7.63 6.28 6.65
C ARG A 97 -6.40 6.95 7.27
N THR A 98 -5.27 6.24 7.30
CA THR A 98 -3.99 6.81 7.74
C THR A 98 -3.42 7.71 6.65
N ARG A 99 -2.83 8.84 7.02
CA ARG A 99 -2.10 9.70 6.07
C ARG A 99 -0.87 8.97 5.53
N LYS A 100 -0.72 8.92 4.20
CA LYS A 100 0.47 8.36 3.54
C LYS A 100 1.61 9.37 3.61
N LEU A 101 2.55 9.16 4.53
CA LEU A 101 3.75 9.98 4.65
C LEU A 101 4.75 9.64 3.55
N ASN A 102 5.43 10.66 2.99
CA ASN A 102 6.48 10.44 2.00
C ASN A 102 7.74 9.84 2.69
N PRO A 103 8.18 8.62 2.32
CA PRO A 103 9.29 7.95 3.01
C PRO A 103 10.65 8.63 2.77
N LEU A 104 10.85 9.29 1.63
CA LEU A 104 12.11 9.99 1.35
C LEU A 104 12.30 11.19 2.29
N ARG A 105 11.19 11.80 2.73
CA ARG A 105 11.19 12.90 3.71
C ARG A 105 11.07 12.40 5.16
N HIS A 106 10.30 11.35 5.41
CA HIS A 106 10.06 10.82 6.75
C HIS A 106 10.86 9.53 7.02
N VAL A 107 11.91 9.68 7.84
CA VAL A 107 12.83 8.58 8.18
C VAL A 107 12.10 7.39 8.81
N ARG A 108 11.16 7.60 9.74
CA ARG A 108 10.42 6.50 10.39
C ARG A 108 9.61 5.67 9.38
N THR A 109 8.96 6.33 8.43
CA THR A 109 8.22 5.67 7.36
C THR A 109 9.16 4.91 6.45
N MET A 110 10.31 5.49 6.09
CA MET A 110 11.33 4.78 5.31
C MET A 110 11.88 3.57 6.05
N LEU A 111 12.16 3.66 7.35
CA LEU A 111 12.68 2.54 8.13
C LEU A 111 11.67 1.40 8.25
N ARG A 112 10.37 1.73 8.37
CA ARG A 112 9.29 0.74 8.34
C ARG A 112 9.21 0.01 6.99
N LEU A 113 9.48 0.71 5.88
CA LEU A 113 9.44 0.13 4.54
C LEU A 113 10.73 -0.60 4.17
N ASN A 114 11.88 -0.03 4.52
CA ASN A 114 13.21 -0.54 4.22
C ASN A 114 14.16 -0.33 5.41
N PRO A 115 14.38 -1.36 6.24
CA PRO A 115 15.27 -1.26 7.40
C PRO A 115 16.74 -1.10 7.00
N TYR A 116 17.15 -1.57 5.82
CA TYR A 116 18.54 -1.50 5.34
C TYR A 116 19.01 -0.07 5.06
N ILE A 117 18.08 0.88 4.86
CA ILE A 117 18.40 2.31 4.71
C ILE A 117 19.18 2.86 5.92
N ALA A 118 18.96 2.33 7.13
CA ALA A 118 19.73 2.73 8.31
C ALA A 118 21.23 2.45 8.13
N VAL A 119 21.57 1.27 7.61
CA VAL A 119 22.95 0.86 7.36
C VAL A 119 23.55 1.69 6.24
N GLN A 120 22.83 1.84 5.12
CA GLN A 120 23.30 2.64 3.98
C GLN A 120 23.58 4.10 4.35
N LYS A 121 22.67 4.74 5.10
CA LYS A 121 22.86 6.11 5.58
C LYS A 121 24.08 6.24 6.51
N ARG A 122 24.31 5.23 7.36
CA ARG A 122 25.47 5.19 8.26
C ARG A 122 26.79 5.07 7.49
N VAL A 123 26.85 4.17 6.51
CA VAL A 123 28.03 4.00 5.65
C VAL A 123 28.30 5.29 4.86
N ALA A 124 27.28 5.85 4.20
CA ALA A 124 27.40 7.10 3.45
C ALA A 124 27.83 8.29 4.33
N SER A 125 27.31 8.39 5.56
CA SER A 125 27.73 9.42 6.50
C SER A 125 29.21 9.29 6.89
N ASN A 126 29.68 8.06 7.15
CA ASN A 126 31.07 7.79 7.46
C ASN A 126 32.00 8.13 6.28
N GLU A 127 31.62 7.73 5.06
CA GLU A 127 32.38 8.08 3.84
C GLU A 127 32.46 9.60 3.63
N ASN A 128 31.35 10.32 3.82
CA ASN A 128 31.33 11.77 3.69
C ASN A 128 32.26 12.43 4.71
N LYS A 129 32.27 11.99 5.98
CA LYS A 129 33.21 12.46 7.00
C LYS A 129 34.67 12.22 6.59
N LEU A 130 34.98 11.05 6.04
CA LEU A 130 36.33 10.76 5.54
C LEU A 130 36.71 11.67 4.37
N ARG A 131 35.77 11.99 3.47
CA ARG A 131 36.00 12.91 2.34
C ARG A 131 36.17 14.36 2.78
N THR A 132 35.39 14.85 3.75
CA THR A 132 35.53 16.21 4.27
C THR A 132 36.88 16.38 4.95
N LEU A 133 37.29 15.42 5.80
CA LEU A 133 38.60 15.41 6.44
C LEU A 133 39.76 15.41 5.42
N ALA A 134 39.66 14.62 4.36
CA ALA A 134 40.66 14.61 3.29
C ALA A 134 40.71 15.94 2.50
N ARG A 135 39.56 16.61 2.32
CA ARG A 135 39.50 17.92 1.68
C ARG A 135 40.10 19.01 2.57
N GLU A 136 39.75 19.02 3.85
CA GLU A 136 40.27 19.95 4.85
C GLU A 136 41.79 19.83 4.98
N THR A 137 42.31 18.60 5.04
CA THR A 137 43.77 18.35 5.10
C THR A 137 44.49 18.77 3.82
N TYR A 138 43.86 18.61 2.66
CA TYR A 138 44.40 19.13 1.40
C TYR A 138 44.46 20.66 1.38
N LEU A 139 43.41 21.34 1.85
CA LEU A 139 43.35 22.80 1.95
C LEU A 139 44.38 23.32 2.98
N ALA A 140 44.46 22.72 4.15
CA ALA A 140 45.43 23.08 5.18
C ALA A 140 46.88 22.95 4.66
N LYS A 141 47.19 21.89 3.92
CA LYS A 141 48.51 21.71 3.28
C LYS A 141 48.79 22.77 2.20
N LYS A 142 47.77 23.22 1.47
CA LYS A 142 47.88 24.30 0.48
C LYS A 142 48.10 25.66 1.16
N GLU A 143 47.47 25.88 2.31
CA GLU A 143 47.56 27.11 3.10
C GLU A 143 48.77 27.16 4.05
N GLY A 144 49.58 26.09 4.10
CA GLY A 144 50.75 26.01 4.99
C GLY A 144 50.42 25.80 6.48
N ARG A 145 49.19 25.39 6.81
CA ARG A 145 48.74 25.12 8.18
C ARG A 145 49.15 23.71 8.63
N PRO A 146 49.42 23.49 9.93
CA PRO A 146 49.81 22.18 10.44
C PRO A 146 48.69 21.16 10.24
N THR A 147 49.03 20.02 9.63
CA THR A 147 48.10 18.91 9.34
C THR A 147 48.24 17.77 10.34
N THR A 148 47.15 17.04 10.57
CA THR A 148 47.18 15.82 11.41
C THR A 148 47.68 14.62 10.61
N GLU A 149 48.51 13.77 11.22
CA GLU A 149 49.08 12.58 10.57
C GLU A 149 48.02 11.64 9.98
N LYS A 150 46.89 11.49 10.68
CA LYS A 150 45.77 10.66 10.23
C LYS A 150 45.14 11.24 8.96
N GLY A 151 44.99 12.55 8.90
CA GLY A 151 44.50 13.28 7.74
C GLY A 151 45.41 13.15 6.53
N GLU A 152 46.73 13.24 6.73
CA GLU A 152 47.71 13.06 5.66
C GLU A 152 47.73 11.63 5.09
N LYS A 153 47.63 10.62 5.96
CA LYS A 153 47.51 9.22 5.55
C LYS A 153 46.25 9.00 4.71
N LEU A 154 45.13 9.58 5.11
CA LEU A 154 43.87 9.53 4.34
C LEU A 154 44.01 10.25 2.99
N LEU A 155 44.59 11.45 2.96
CA LEU A 155 44.80 12.22 1.72
C LEU A 155 45.70 11.47 0.73
N LYS A 156 46.79 10.86 1.20
CA LYS A 156 47.67 10.00 0.38
C LYS A 156 46.91 8.80 -0.22
N ARG A 157 46.05 8.15 0.57
CA ARG A 157 45.18 7.05 0.10
C ARG A 157 44.22 7.53 -1.00
N PHE A 158 43.52 8.65 -0.81
CA PHE A 158 42.62 9.21 -1.83
C PHE A 158 43.35 9.61 -3.12
N ILE A 159 44.57 10.16 -3.02
CA ILE A 159 45.39 10.50 -4.19
C ILE A 159 45.78 9.24 -4.96
N ASN A 160 46.25 8.19 -4.26
CA ASN A 160 46.63 6.92 -4.87
C ASN A 160 45.44 6.22 -5.52
N GLU A 161 44.28 6.21 -4.86
CA GLU A 161 43.03 5.65 -5.40
C GLU A 161 42.59 6.38 -6.67
N LYS A 162 42.65 7.73 -6.69
CA LYS A 162 42.38 8.51 -7.91
C LYS A 162 43.38 8.20 -9.04
N LYS A 163 44.67 8.02 -8.73
CA LYS A 163 45.68 7.62 -9.73
C LYS A 163 45.36 6.24 -10.32
N MET A 164 44.99 5.27 -9.49
CA MET A 164 44.64 3.91 -9.93
C MET A 164 43.37 3.90 -10.79
N LEU A 165 42.33 4.65 -10.40
CA LEU A 165 41.11 4.78 -11.19
C LEU A 165 41.37 5.44 -12.56
N ARG A 166 42.22 6.47 -12.62
CA ARG A 166 42.62 7.09 -13.89
C ARG A 166 43.40 6.11 -14.78
N ALA A 167 44.35 5.38 -14.22
CA ALA A 167 45.11 4.36 -14.95
C ALA A 167 44.20 3.24 -15.48
N ALA A 168 43.23 2.79 -14.68
CA ALA A 168 42.24 1.79 -15.09
C ALA A 168 41.34 2.30 -16.24
N LYS A 169 40.86 3.54 -16.17
CA LYS A 169 40.09 4.17 -17.25
C LYS A 169 40.88 4.27 -18.56
N ILE A 170 42.16 4.65 -18.49
CA ILE A 170 43.03 4.74 -19.67
C ILE A 170 43.25 3.34 -20.28
N LYS A 171 43.51 2.32 -19.46
CA LYS A 171 43.64 0.93 -19.92
C LYS A 171 42.36 0.44 -20.60
N ALA A 172 41.19 0.68 -20.00
CA ALA A 172 39.91 0.31 -20.60
C ALA A 172 39.70 0.99 -21.96
N LYS A 173 40.02 2.30 -22.08
CA LYS A 173 39.91 3.04 -23.34
C LYS A 173 40.86 2.49 -24.42
N LYS A 174 42.10 2.14 -24.08
CA LYS A 174 43.04 1.49 -25.01
C LYS A 174 42.55 0.13 -25.50
N VAL A 175 41.97 -0.69 -24.61
CA VAL A 175 41.40 -1.99 -24.98
C VAL A 175 40.26 -1.83 -25.99
N ILE A 176 39.37 -0.86 -25.76
CA ILE A 176 38.27 -0.54 -26.67
C ILE A 176 38.80 -0.10 -28.05
N ALA A 177 39.81 0.79 -28.09
CA ALA A 177 40.40 1.26 -29.34
C ALA A 177 41.10 0.16 -30.16
N VAL A 178 41.85 -0.74 -29.50
CA VAL A 178 42.50 -1.88 -30.16
C VAL A 178 41.46 -2.86 -30.73
N LYS A 179 40.35 -3.06 -30.03
CA LYS A 179 39.24 -3.90 -30.53
C LYS A 179 38.62 -3.29 -31.78
N GLY A 180 38.34 -1.99 -31.79
CA GLY A 180 37.83 -1.29 -32.98
C GLY A 180 38.78 -1.36 -34.19
N LEU A 181 40.10 -1.26 -33.99
CA LEU A 181 41.07 -1.40 -35.08
C LEU A 181 41.14 -2.82 -35.66
N ARG A 182 40.96 -3.87 -34.84
CA ARG A 182 40.88 -5.26 -35.31
C ARG A 182 39.64 -5.49 -36.18
N GLU A 183 38.50 -4.96 -35.74
CA GLU A 183 37.24 -5.06 -36.49
C GLU A 183 37.34 -4.35 -37.87
N ILE A 184 38.07 -3.23 -37.96
CA ILE A 184 38.33 -2.54 -39.23
C ILE A 184 39.27 -3.36 -40.14
N HIS A 185 40.30 -4.00 -39.57
CA HIS A 185 41.25 -4.81 -40.34
C HIS A 185 40.59 -6.07 -40.91
N GLU A 186 39.75 -6.74 -40.13
CA GLU A 186 38.99 -7.92 -40.56
C GLU A 186 38.04 -7.59 -41.71
N LYS A 187 37.32 -6.45 -41.63
CA LYS A 187 36.45 -5.97 -42.72
C LYS A 187 37.23 -5.70 -44.02
N LYS A 188 38.40 -5.05 -43.93
CA LYS A 188 39.27 -4.83 -45.10
C LYS A 188 39.78 -6.14 -45.72
N LEU A 189 40.07 -7.14 -44.89
CA LEU A 189 40.52 -8.46 -45.33
C LEU A 189 39.40 -9.21 -46.07
N GLU A 190 38.17 -9.14 -45.56
CA GLU A 190 36.99 -9.71 -46.22
C GLU A 190 36.66 -9.02 -47.54
N GLU A 191 36.76 -7.69 -47.59
CA GLU A 191 36.56 -6.90 -48.81
C GLU A 191 37.61 -7.25 -49.87
N TYR A 192 38.87 -7.42 -49.47
CA TYR A 192 39.94 -7.89 -50.35
C TYR A 192 39.71 -9.32 -50.85
N ARG A 193 39.23 -10.24 -49.99
CA ARG A 193 38.86 -11.62 -50.37
C ARG A 193 37.71 -11.64 -51.39
N LYS A 194 36.68 -10.83 -51.20
CA LYS A 194 35.57 -10.68 -52.17
C LYS A 194 36.05 -10.15 -53.52
N ARG A 195 36.97 -9.19 -53.50
CA ARG A 195 37.55 -8.58 -54.70
C ARG A 195 38.47 -9.52 -55.49
N LEU A 196 39.15 -10.45 -54.80
CA LEU A 196 39.91 -11.55 -55.43
C LEU A 196 38.99 -12.60 -56.06
N ALA A 197 37.89 -12.97 -55.38
CA ALA A 197 36.91 -13.92 -55.91
C ALA A 197 36.25 -13.43 -57.21
N ALA A 198 36.04 -12.12 -57.36
CA ALA A 198 35.46 -11.52 -58.56
C ALA A 198 36.41 -11.48 -59.79
N ARG A 199 37.72 -11.72 -59.61
CA ARG A 199 38.73 -11.66 -60.70
C ARG A 199 39.19 -13.03 -61.22
N GLY A 200 38.58 -14.13 -60.76
CA GLY A 200 38.80 -15.46 -61.35
C GLY A 200 40.24 -16.00 -61.28
N GLY A 201 41.00 -15.67 -60.24
CA GLY A 201 42.37 -16.17 -60.04
C GLY A 201 42.62 -16.66 -58.61
N ALA A 202 43.24 -17.84 -58.47
CA ALA A 202 43.57 -18.46 -57.18
C ALA A 202 44.55 -17.59 -56.36
N PRO A 203 44.44 -17.58 -55.01
CA PRO A 203 45.34 -16.80 -54.17
C PRO A 203 46.77 -17.35 -54.21
N PRO A 204 47.81 -16.51 -54.25
CA PRO A 204 49.19 -16.98 -54.20
C PRO A 204 49.50 -17.54 -52.81
N THR A 205 49.84 -18.82 -52.74
CA THR A 205 50.48 -19.42 -51.58
C THR A 205 51.92 -18.90 -51.48
N LYS A 206 52.16 -17.90 -50.63
CA LYS A 206 53.49 -17.64 -50.08
C LYS A 206 53.44 -17.72 -48.56
N LYS A 207 54.03 -18.80 -48.03
CA LYS A 207 54.48 -18.89 -46.64
C LYS A 207 55.44 -17.73 -46.39
N CYS A 208 55.10 -16.82 -45.49
CA CYS A 208 56.05 -15.94 -44.82
C CYS A 208 56.08 -16.31 -43.34
N LYS A 209 57.15 -17.00 -42.92
CA LYS A 209 57.49 -17.17 -41.50
C LYS A 209 57.73 -15.79 -40.90
N LYS A 210 56.85 -15.32 -40.02
CA LYS A 210 57.20 -14.42 -38.93
C LYS A 210 56.65 -15.02 -37.64
N GLN A 211 57.56 -15.45 -36.79
CA GLN A 211 57.27 -16.04 -35.48
C GLN A 211 56.53 -14.98 -34.64
N LEU A 212 55.26 -15.23 -34.31
CA LEU A 212 54.64 -14.58 -33.15
C LEU A 212 55.27 -15.20 -31.89
N PRO A 213 55.66 -14.41 -30.88
CA PRO A 213 56.10 -14.95 -29.60
C PRO A 213 54.96 -15.74 -28.95
N LYS A 214 55.28 -16.98 -28.54
CA LYS A 214 54.35 -17.92 -27.90
C LYS A 214 53.70 -17.30 -26.66
N PRO A 215 52.36 -17.42 -26.46
CA PRO A 215 51.75 -17.10 -25.19
C PRO A 215 52.24 -18.08 -24.11
N LYS A 216 52.72 -17.55 -22.98
CA LYS A 216 53.04 -18.36 -21.80
C LYS A 216 51.77 -19.09 -21.32
N PRO A 217 51.87 -20.36 -20.88
CA PRO A 217 50.73 -21.15 -20.46
C PRO A 217 50.02 -20.54 -19.25
N LYS A 218 48.69 -20.64 -19.26
CA LYS A 218 47.80 -20.29 -18.15
C LYS A 218 48.21 -21.08 -16.91
N ALA A 219 48.60 -20.38 -15.85
CA ALA A 219 48.57 -20.98 -14.51
C ALA A 219 47.10 -21.16 -14.12
N GLU A 220 46.70 -22.40 -13.91
CA GLU A 220 45.42 -22.78 -13.33
C GLU A 220 45.28 -22.12 -11.95
N VAL A 221 44.38 -21.15 -11.84
CA VAL A 221 43.86 -20.75 -10.53
C VAL A 221 42.82 -21.79 -10.14
N LYS A 222 43.23 -22.71 -9.25
CA LYS A 222 42.32 -23.56 -8.47
C LYS A 222 41.23 -22.69 -7.86
N LYS A 223 39.96 -23.02 -8.16
CA LYS A 223 38.79 -22.51 -7.44
C LYS A 223 38.90 -22.96 -5.97
N PRO A 224 38.84 -22.08 -4.96
CA PRO A 224 38.54 -22.53 -3.61
C PRO A 224 37.04 -22.89 -3.52
N ALA A 225 36.79 -24.09 -3.03
CA ALA A 225 35.48 -24.64 -2.69
C ALA A 225 34.79 -23.83 -1.58
N PRO A 226 33.44 -23.89 -1.49
CA PRO A 226 32.67 -23.12 -0.51
C PRO A 226 32.90 -23.67 0.90
N ALA A 227 33.34 -22.81 1.83
CA ALA A 227 33.41 -23.15 3.24
C ALA A 227 32.00 -23.34 3.81
N THR A 228 31.77 -24.54 4.30
CA THR A 228 30.60 -25.02 5.04
C THR A 228 30.34 -24.18 6.29
N LYS A 229 29.04 -23.94 6.54
CA LYS A 229 28.48 -23.40 7.78
C LYS A 229 28.96 -24.22 8.98
N ALA A 230 29.57 -23.56 9.97
CA ALA A 230 29.66 -24.08 11.32
C ALA A 230 28.56 -23.42 12.18
N ALA A 231 27.72 -24.26 12.76
CA ALA A 231 26.65 -23.90 13.69
C ALA A 231 27.21 -23.36 15.03
N PRO A 232 26.40 -22.62 15.82
CA PRO A 232 26.86 -21.94 17.02
C PRO A 232 27.00 -22.89 18.22
N LYS A 233 28.10 -22.79 18.98
CA LYS A 233 28.21 -23.41 20.31
C LYS A 233 27.83 -22.43 21.41
N ALA A 234 27.03 -22.92 22.35
CA ALA A 234 26.41 -22.21 23.45
C ALA A 234 27.35 -22.00 24.66
N LYS A 235 27.14 -20.85 25.32
CA LYS A 235 27.23 -20.45 26.75
C LYS A 235 28.07 -21.25 27.76
N SER A 236 28.86 -20.51 28.57
CA SER A 236 28.98 -20.60 30.05
C SER A 236 29.72 -19.36 30.59
N THR A 237 29.06 -18.38 31.24
CA THR A 237 28.98 -18.14 32.70
C THR A 237 30.31 -17.89 33.45
N GLY A 238 30.41 -16.72 34.11
CA GLY A 238 31.36 -16.44 35.21
C GLY A 238 31.91 -15.01 35.20
N LYS A 239 31.27 -14.02 35.85
CA LYS A 239 31.63 -13.42 37.16
C LYS A 239 33.00 -12.70 37.19
N ALA A 240 32.98 -11.37 37.35
CA ALA A 240 33.43 -10.65 38.56
C ALA A 240 33.73 -9.15 38.33
N LYS A 241 33.16 -8.36 39.25
CA LYS A 241 33.47 -7.00 39.72
C LYS A 241 34.84 -6.39 39.36
N ALA A 242 34.82 -5.12 38.95
CA ALA A 242 35.35 -3.96 39.69
C ALA A 242 34.69 -2.69 39.13
#